data_AF-A0A2W6UP23-F1
#
_entry.id   AF-A0A2W6UP23-F1
#
_cell.length_a   1.000
_cell.length_b   1.000
_cell.length_c   1.000
_cell.angle_alpha   90.00
_cell.angle_beta   90.00
_cell.angle_gamma   90.00
#
_symmetry.space_group_name_H-M   'P 1'
#
loop_
_entity.id
_entity.type
_entity.pdbx_description
1 polymer ?
#
loop_
_entity_poly.entity_id
_entity_poly.type
_entity_poly.pdbx_seq_one_letter_code
_entity_poly.pdbx_strand_id
1 'polypeptide(L)'
;RLLDAQEAGDAEAVRNSGNQLERAIRIQAKSISEKYIVPPHSTDFAVMFLPTEGLYAEVIRRAGLVDALQREHRVVIAGPTTVTALLNSLQMGFRTLAIEQRSSEVWSLLGAVKSEFGKFAGILERAEKQINTVGKSLGDASRKTRTIERKLRGVESLSSDASQAMLGTDDDADEAEDESPTA
;
A
#
# COMPACT_ATOMS: atom_id res chain seq x y z
N ARG A 1 -1.76 -59.33 -17.01
CA ARG A 1 -0.53 -60.13 -16.75
C ARG A 1 -0.28 -60.32 -15.25
N LEU A 2 0.10 -59.27 -14.50
CA LEU A 2 0.30 -59.43 -13.05
C LEU A 2 -1.00 -59.82 -12.33
N LEU A 3 -2.11 -59.15 -12.64
CA LEU A 3 -3.43 -59.48 -12.12
C LEU A 3 -3.85 -60.89 -12.52
N ASP A 4 -3.71 -61.24 -13.80
CA ASP A 4 -4.03 -62.59 -14.31
C ASP A 4 -3.22 -63.69 -13.59
N ALA A 5 -1.95 -63.43 -13.26
CA ALA A 5 -1.13 -64.35 -12.48
C ALA A 5 -1.58 -64.48 -11.02
N GLN A 6 -2.08 -63.40 -10.42
CA GLN A 6 -2.66 -63.42 -9.07
C GLN A 6 -3.97 -64.21 -9.07
N GLU A 7 -4.84 -63.98 -10.05
CA GLU A 7 -6.10 -64.70 -10.22
C GLU A 7 -5.88 -66.20 -10.48
N ALA A 8 -4.83 -66.56 -11.22
CA ALA A 8 -4.43 -67.95 -11.46
C ALA A 8 -3.72 -68.61 -10.26
N GLY A 9 -3.36 -67.86 -9.21
CA GLY A 9 -2.63 -68.37 -8.05
C GLY A 9 -1.18 -68.79 -8.34
N ASP A 10 -0.61 -68.36 -9.47
CA ASP A 10 0.75 -68.69 -9.87
C ASP A 10 1.77 -67.77 -9.18
N ALA A 11 2.30 -68.23 -8.05
CA ALA A 11 3.25 -67.47 -7.24
C ALA A 11 4.55 -67.11 -7.98
N GLU A 12 4.96 -67.88 -8.98
CA GLU A 12 6.15 -67.57 -9.77
C GLU A 12 5.85 -66.48 -10.80
N ALA A 13 4.76 -66.61 -11.54
CA ALA A 13 4.33 -65.61 -12.51
C ALA A 13 4.00 -64.25 -11.85
N VAL A 14 3.44 -64.26 -10.64
CA VAL A 14 3.20 -63.04 -9.85
C VAL A 14 4.52 -62.34 -9.52
N ARG A 15 5.52 -63.08 -9.03
CA ARG A 15 6.84 -62.54 -8.69
C ARG A 15 7.55 -61.97 -9.92
N ASN A 16 7.54 -62.71 -11.02
CA ASN A 16 8.18 -62.31 -12.27
C ASN A 16 7.53 -61.06 -12.88
N SER A 17 6.20 -61.04 -12.97
CA SER A 17 5.45 -59.88 -13.47
C SER A 17 5.63 -58.66 -12.56
N GLY A 18 5.71 -58.91 -11.26
CA GLY A 18 5.97 -57.88 -10.27
C GLY A 18 7.34 -57.22 -10.43
N ASN A 19 8.39 -58.02 -10.54
CA ASN A 19 9.75 -57.52 -10.75
C ASN A 19 9.88 -56.73 -12.06
N GLN A 20 9.17 -57.17 -13.11
CA GLN A 20 9.10 -56.42 -14.37
C GLN A 20 8.44 -55.06 -14.19
N LEU A 21 7.33 -54.99 -13.45
CA LEU A 21 6.67 -53.72 -13.13
C LEU A 21 7.61 -52.79 -12.38
N GLU A 22 8.27 -53.27 -11.32
CA GLU A 22 9.21 -52.45 -10.55
C GLU A 22 10.35 -51.91 -11.42
N ARG A 23 10.96 -52.76 -12.26
CA ARG A 23 12.00 -52.34 -13.18
C ARG A 23 11.50 -51.26 -14.14
N ALA A 24 10.29 -51.42 -14.68
CA ALA A 24 9.69 -50.44 -15.58
C ALA A 24 9.50 -49.09 -14.88
N ILE A 25 8.99 -49.08 -13.65
CA ILE A 25 8.80 -47.87 -12.84
C ILE A 25 10.15 -47.17 -12.58
N ARG A 26 11.20 -47.90 -12.21
CA ARG A 26 12.54 -47.32 -12.00
C ARG A 26 13.11 -46.69 -13.26
N ILE A 27 12.98 -47.37 -14.40
CA ILE A 27 13.43 -46.84 -15.71
C ILE A 27 12.68 -45.55 -16.04
N GLN A 28 11.36 -45.52 -15.84
CA GLN A 28 10.58 -44.31 -16.09
C GLN A 28 10.96 -43.18 -15.14
N ALA A 29 11.19 -43.46 -13.85
CA ALA A 29 11.57 -42.44 -12.88
C ALA A 29 12.93 -41.82 -13.24
N LYS A 30 13.90 -42.65 -13.61
CA LYS A 30 15.19 -42.20 -14.12
C LYS A 30 15.02 -41.33 -15.37
N SER A 31 14.25 -41.79 -16.36
CA SER A 31 14.02 -41.01 -17.58
C SER A 31 13.31 -39.68 -17.31
N ILE A 32 12.39 -39.62 -16.33
CA ILE A 32 11.71 -38.37 -15.96
C ILE A 32 12.71 -37.41 -15.31
N SER A 33 13.49 -37.92 -14.37
CA SER A 33 14.52 -37.14 -13.65
C SER A 33 15.51 -36.50 -14.62
N GLU A 34 16.08 -37.30 -15.54
CA GLU A 34 17.07 -36.85 -16.51
C GLU A 34 16.53 -35.82 -17.52
N LYS A 35 15.24 -35.90 -17.87
CA LYS A 35 14.66 -35.06 -18.92
C LYS A 35 13.99 -33.79 -18.40
N TYR A 36 13.43 -33.82 -17.18
CA TYR A 36 12.49 -32.79 -16.73
C TYR A 36 12.88 -32.10 -15.41
N ILE A 37 13.85 -32.62 -14.65
CA ILE A 37 14.32 -31.96 -13.43
C ILE A 37 15.56 -31.12 -13.76
N VAL A 38 15.34 -29.85 -14.09
CA VAL A 38 16.36 -28.86 -14.44
C VAL A 38 16.14 -27.53 -13.69
N PRO A 39 16.37 -27.45 -12.36
CA PRO A 39 16.37 -26.18 -11.65
C PRO A 39 17.44 -25.22 -12.21
N PRO A 40 17.17 -23.90 -12.34
CA PRO A 40 15.97 -23.18 -11.90
C PRO A 40 14.80 -23.16 -12.90
N HIS A 41 14.91 -23.84 -14.05
CA HIS A 41 13.89 -23.83 -15.10
C HIS A 41 12.69 -24.73 -14.81
N SER A 42 12.84 -25.69 -13.89
CA SER A 42 11.77 -26.54 -13.39
C SER A 42 11.77 -26.58 -11.86
N THR A 43 10.75 -27.25 -11.31
CA THR A 43 10.79 -27.71 -9.92
C THR A 43 11.94 -28.68 -9.70
N ASP A 44 12.27 -28.84 -8.44
CA ASP A 44 13.38 -29.64 -7.98
C ASP A 44 12.98 -31.13 -7.84
N PHE A 45 11.70 -31.45 -7.92
CA PHE A 45 11.18 -32.82 -8.05
C PHE A 45 10.22 -32.94 -9.23
N ALA A 46 9.88 -34.17 -9.60
CA ALA A 46 8.86 -34.47 -10.60
C ALA A 46 7.79 -35.41 -10.05
N VAL A 47 6.61 -35.41 -10.67
CA VAL A 47 5.51 -36.32 -10.36
C VAL A 47 5.35 -37.32 -11.50
N MET A 48 5.51 -38.61 -11.19
CA MET A 48 5.17 -39.69 -12.11
C MET A 48 3.70 -40.05 -11.94
N PHE A 49 2.91 -39.75 -12.97
CA PHE A 49 1.50 -40.11 -13.02
C PHE A 49 1.32 -41.58 -13.43
N LEU A 50 0.55 -42.32 -12.64
CA LEU A 50 0.11 -43.66 -12.96
C LEU A 50 -1.38 -43.61 -13.34
N PRO A 51 -1.76 -44.01 -14.57
CA PRO A 51 -3.09 -43.73 -15.12
C PRO A 51 -4.25 -44.48 -14.47
N THR A 52 -3.98 -45.47 -13.60
CA THR A 52 -5.00 -46.22 -12.89
C THR A 52 -4.67 -46.31 -11.40
N GLU A 53 -5.71 -46.28 -10.57
CA GLU A 53 -5.54 -46.47 -9.12
C GLU A 53 -4.99 -47.85 -8.78
N GLY A 54 -5.37 -48.88 -9.54
CA GLY A 54 -4.83 -50.23 -9.35
C GLY A 54 -3.32 -50.32 -9.56
N LEU A 55 -2.79 -49.63 -10.58
CA LEU A 55 -1.36 -49.56 -10.83
C LEU A 55 -0.65 -48.77 -9.72
N TYR A 56 -1.22 -47.64 -9.31
CA TYR A 56 -0.71 -46.87 -8.17
C TYR A 56 -0.64 -47.71 -6.89
N ALA A 57 -1.74 -48.40 -6.54
CA ALA A 57 -1.81 -49.29 -5.39
C ALA A 57 -0.76 -50.40 -5.45
N GLU A 58 -0.52 -50.97 -6.62
CA GLU A 58 0.48 -52.04 -6.78
C GLU A 58 1.91 -51.54 -6.61
N VAL A 59 2.19 -50.31 -7.04
CA VAL A 59 3.51 -49.71 -6.90
C VAL A 59 3.79 -49.33 -5.44
N ILE A 60 2.83 -48.74 -4.72
CA ILE A 60 3.02 -48.38 -3.31
C ILE A 60 3.10 -49.59 -2.37
N ARG A 61 2.52 -50.73 -2.75
CA ARG A 61 2.63 -51.99 -1.99
C ARG A 61 4.05 -52.56 -1.99
N ARG A 62 4.94 -52.10 -2.87
CA ARG A 62 6.33 -52.57 -2.95
C ARG A 62 7.20 -51.82 -1.96
N ALA A 63 7.65 -52.52 -0.93
CA ALA A 63 8.51 -51.98 0.11
C ALA A 63 9.77 -51.33 -0.49
N GLY A 64 10.04 -50.08 -0.09
CA GLY A 64 11.23 -49.33 -0.48
C GLY A 64 11.28 -48.83 -1.92
N LEU A 65 10.30 -49.16 -2.78
CA LEU A 65 10.28 -48.65 -4.15
C LEU A 65 10.06 -47.14 -4.18
N VAL A 66 8.98 -46.67 -3.53
CA VAL A 66 8.62 -45.23 -3.50
C VAL A 66 9.76 -44.39 -2.90
N ASP A 67 10.33 -44.84 -1.77
CA ASP A 67 11.45 -44.16 -1.11
C ASP A 67 12.67 -44.09 -2.02
N ALA A 68 12.97 -45.17 -2.75
CA ALA A 68 14.07 -45.18 -3.71
C ALA A 68 13.83 -44.19 -4.86
N LEU A 69 12.63 -44.14 -5.44
CA LEU A 69 12.33 -43.18 -6.51
C LEU A 69 12.47 -41.73 -6.04
N GLN A 70 12.01 -41.43 -4.82
CA GLN A 70 12.12 -40.10 -4.25
C GLN A 70 13.58 -39.74 -3.96
N ARG A 71 14.35 -40.63 -3.33
CA ARG A 71 15.74 -40.36 -2.94
C ARG A 71 16.71 -40.33 -4.12
N GLU A 72 16.55 -41.24 -5.09
CA GLU A 72 17.51 -41.44 -6.18
C GLU A 72 17.15 -40.63 -7.43
N HIS A 73 15.86 -40.39 -7.66
CA HIS A 73 15.38 -39.71 -8.87
C HIS A 73 14.60 -38.44 -8.60
N ARG A 74 14.30 -38.11 -7.32
CA ARG A 74 13.46 -36.96 -6.94
C ARG A 74 12.09 -37.03 -7.63
N VAL A 75 11.57 -38.26 -7.74
CA VAL A 75 10.28 -38.54 -8.36
C VAL A 75 9.30 -39.02 -7.32
N VAL A 76 8.16 -38.34 -7.23
CA VAL A 76 7.00 -38.75 -6.41
C VAL A 76 5.98 -39.42 -7.32
N ILE A 77 5.31 -40.45 -6.83
CA ILE A 77 4.32 -41.20 -7.59
C ILE A 77 2.92 -40.71 -7.23
N ALA A 78 2.04 -40.58 -8.22
CA ALA A 78 0.66 -40.21 -7.97
C ALA A 78 -0.32 -40.97 -8.90
N GLY A 79 -1.41 -41.47 -8.31
CA GLY A 79 -2.57 -41.98 -9.04
C GLY A 79 -3.55 -40.85 -9.45
N PRO A 80 -4.64 -41.16 -10.16
CA PRO A 80 -5.65 -40.18 -10.59
C PRO A 80 -6.21 -39.31 -9.46
N THR A 81 -6.55 -39.91 -8.34
CA THR A 81 -7.11 -39.23 -7.16
C THR A 81 -6.05 -38.38 -6.48
N THR A 82 -4.83 -38.91 -6.34
CA THR A 82 -3.71 -38.20 -5.72
C THR A 82 -3.28 -36.98 -6.52
N VAL A 83 -3.17 -37.09 -7.85
CA VAL A 83 -2.85 -35.92 -8.71
C VAL A 83 -3.96 -34.87 -8.61
N THR A 84 -5.22 -35.28 -8.63
CA THR A 84 -6.35 -34.34 -8.51
C THR A 84 -6.31 -33.61 -7.16
N ALA A 85 -6.05 -34.33 -6.07
CA ALA A 85 -5.89 -33.73 -4.74
C ALA A 85 -4.71 -32.75 -4.70
N LEU A 86 -3.55 -33.14 -5.24
CA LEU A 86 -2.36 -32.29 -5.31
C LEU A 86 -2.64 -30.99 -6.08
N LEU A 87 -3.31 -31.07 -7.24
CA LEU A 87 -3.67 -29.92 -8.05
C LEU A 87 -4.65 -28.99 -7.31
N ASN A 88 -5.64 -29.54 -6.60
CA ASN A 88 -6.57 -28.75 -5.80
C ASN A 88 -5.85 -28.02 -4.64
N SER A 89 -4.94 -28.70 -3.94
CA SER A 89 -4.12 -28.09 -2.90
C SER A 89 -3.21 -26.98 -3.45
N LEU A 90 -2.57 -27.20 -4.60
CA LEU A 90 -1.76 -26.18 -5.28
C LEU A 90 -2.61 -25.00 -5.74
N GLN A 91 -3.82 -25.24 -6.27
CA GLN A 91 -4.73 -24.19 -6.69
C GLN A 91 -5.11 -23.28 -5.51
N MET A 92 -5.39 -23.86 -4.33
CA MET A 92 -5.63 -23.06 -3.12
C MET A 92 -4.39 -22.26 -2.71
N GLY A 93 -3.20 -22.86 -2.74
CA GLY A 93 -1.93 -22.17 -2.46
C GLY A 93 -1.69 -20.96 -3.37
N PHE A 94 -1.91 -21.11 -4.68
CA PHE A 94 -1.79 -20.00 -5.62
C PHE A 94 -2.87 -18.93 -5.46
N ARG A 95 -4.11 -19.31 -5.12
CA ARG A 95 -5.15 -18.33 -4.79
C ARG A 95 -4.75 -17.50 -3.58
N THR A 96 -4.21 -18.12 -2.53
CA THR A 96 -3.73 -17.39 -1.34
C THR A 96 -2.58 -16.45 -1.68
N LEU A 97 -1.57 -16.92 -2.42
CA LEU A 97 -0.46 -16.07 -2.85
C LEU A 97 -0.92 -14.88 -3.71
N ALA A 98 -1.88 -15.09 -4.61
CA ALA A 98 -2.45 -14.02 -5.43
C ALA A 98 -3.22 -12.98 -4.58
N ILE A 99 -3.89 -13.41 -3.51
CA ILE A 99 -4.58 -12.52 -2.55
C ILE A 99 -3.56 -11.72 -1.74
N GLU A 100 -2.49 -12.37 -1.25
CA GLU A 100 -1.40 -11.70 -0.53
C GLU A 100 -0.75 -10.61 -1.39
N GLN A 101 -0.51 -10.90 -2.67
CA GLN A 101 0.14 -9.95 -3.59
C GLN A 101 -0.71 -8.69 -3.83
N ARG A 102 -2.04 -8.82 -3.92
CA ARG A 102 -2.95 -7.66 -4.04
C ARG A 102 -2.99 -6.77 -2.79
N SER A 103 -2.65 -7.31 -1.62
CA SER A 103 -2.56 -6.51 -0.39
C SER A 103 -1.32 -5.61 -0.38
N SER A 104 -0.24 -6.01 -1.06
CA SER A 104 0.98 -5.21 -1.17
C SER A 104 0.79 -3.95 -2.05
N GLU A 105 -0.06 -4.02 -3.08
CA GLU A 105 -0.45 -2.87 -3.90
C GLU A 105 -1.23 -1.83 -3.09
N VAL A 106 -2.12 -2.27 -2.20
CA VAL A 106 -2.92 -1.38 -1.34
C VAL A 106 -2.02 -0.57 -0.41
N TRP A 107 -0.99 -1.18 0.19
CA TRP A 107 -0.03 -0.47 1.04
C TRP A 107 0.83 0.53 0.26
N SER A 108 1.23 0.20 -0.97
CA SER A 108 1.93 1.13 -1.87
C SER A 108 1.06 2.34 -2.22
N LEU A 109 -0.20 2.11 -2.57
CA LEU A 109 -1.18 3.16 -2.88
C LEU A 109 -1.43 4.08 -1.68
N LEU A 110 -1.63 3.51 -0.49
CA LEU A 110 -1.76 4.28 0.76
C LEU A 110 -0.50 5.09 1.07
N GLY A 111 0.69 4.56 0.79
CA GLY A 111 1.96 5.29 0.90
C GLY A 111 2.03 6.50 -0.03
N ALA A 112 1.60 6.35 -1.29
CA ALA A 112 1.52 7.43 -2.26
C ALA A 112 0.52 8.52 -1.83
N VAL A 113 -0.67 8.13 -1.35
CA VAL A 113 -1.68 9.06 -0.85
C VAL A 113 -1.17 9.83 0.38
N LYS A 114 -0.48 9.18 1.32
CA LYS A 114 0.14 9.86 2.47
C LYS A 114 1.16 10.91 2.05
N SER A 115 1.94 10.65 0.99
CA SER A 115 2.89 11.62 0.44
C SER A 115 2.19 12.85 -0.13
N GLU A 116 1.11 12.67 -0.88
CA GLU A 116 0.30 13.77 -1.44
C GLU A 116 -0.35 14.63 -0.33
N PHE A 117 -0.86 14.02 0.74
CA PHE A 117 -1.37 14.76 1.91
C PHE A 117 -0.29 15.59 2.60
N GLY A 118 0.96 15.10 2.67
CA GLY A 118 2.09 15.87 3.18
C GLY A 118 2.39 17.11 2.33
N LYS A 119 2.33 17.00 1.00
CA LYS A 119 2.49 18.15 0.09
C LYS A 119 1.36 19.16 0.28
N PHE A 120 0.13 18.68 0.41
CA PHE A 120 -1.04 19.53 0.64
C PHE A 120 -0.95 20.29 1.97
N ALA A 121 -0.50 19.63 3.05
CA ALA A 121 -0.24 20.29 4.34
C ALA A 121 0.77 21.43 4.20
N GLY A 122 1.84 21.25 3.43
CA GLY A 122 2.83 22.30 3.16
C GLY A 122 2.31 23.46 2.29
N ILE A 123 1.28 23.24 1.47
CA ILE A 123 0.56 24.30 0.76
C ILE A 123 -0.32 25.09 1.74
N LEU A 124 -1.01 24.38 2.63
CA LEU A 124 -1.89 24.99 3.63
C LEU A 124 -1.11 25.87 4.62
N GLU A 125 0.05 25.41 5.08
CA GLU A 125 0.94 26.18 5.96
C GLU A 125 1.45 27.46 5.28
N ARG A 126 1.74 27.40 3.97
CA ARG A 126 2.12 28.59 3.19
C ARG A 126 0.96 29.58 3.08
N ALA A 127 -0.24 29.10 2.79
CA ALA A 127 -1.44 29.94 2.73
C ALA A 127 -1.71 30.63 4.08
N GLU A 128 -1.59 29.90 5.19
CA GLU A 128 -1.73 30.45 6.55
C GLU A 128 -0.71 31.57 6.81
N LYS A 129 0.57 31.35 6.50
CA LYS A 129 1.61 32.38 6.63
C LYS A 129 1.29 33.64 5.82
N GLN A 130 0.76 33.45 4.61
CA GLN A 130 0.41 34.55 3.71
C GLN A 130 -0.77 35.36 4.27
N ILE A 131 -1.82 34.70 4.75
CA ILE A 131 -2.97 35.35 5.41
C ILE A 131 -2.51 36.14 6.64
N ASN A 132 -1.66 35.54 7.49
CA ASN A 132 -1.12 36.22 8.67
C ASN A 132 -0.29 37.47 8.30
N THR A 133 0.46 37.40 7.20
CA THR A 133 1.25 38.54 6.69
C THR A 133 0.36 39.66 6.16
N VAL A 134 -0.71 39.31 5.43
CA VAL A 134 -1.73 40.26 4.98
C VAL A 134 -2.42 40.91 6.17
N GLY A 135 -2.79 40.11 7.20
CA GLY A 135 -3.40 40.61 8.43
C GLY A 135 -2.53 41.63 9.16
N LYS A 136 -1.21 41.36 9.30
CA LYS A 136 -0.25 42.32 9.88
C LYS A 136 -0.19 43.62 9.08
N SER A 137 -0.10 43.51 7.76
CA SER A 137 -0.03 44.67 6.85
C SER A 137 -1.27 45.56 6.96
N LEU A 138 -2.46 44.95 7.06
CA LEU A 138 -3.72 45.67 7.25
C LEU A 138 -3.79 46.37 8.62
N GLY A 139 -3.25 45.74 9.67
CA GLY A 139 -3.11 46.34 11.00
C GLY A 139 -2.19 47.57 11.00
N ASP A 140 -1.07 47.50 10.28
CA ASP A 140 -0.14 48.62 10.13
C ASP A 140 -0.75 49.78 9.34
N ALA A 141 -1.44 49.48 8.23
CA ALA A 141 -2.18 50.47 7.47
C ALA A 141 -3.22 51.18 8.35
N SER A 142 -4.01 50.43 9.12
CA SER A 142 -5.02 50.99 10.04
C SER A 142 -4.41 51.91 11.10
N ARG A 143 -3.25 51.53 11.68
CA ARG A 143 -2.51 52.40 12.62
C ARG A 143 -2.04 53.69 11.97
N LYS A 144 -1.52 53.61 10.74
CA LYS A 144 -1.06 54.78 9.97
C LYS A 144 -2.22 55.72 9.66
N THR A 145 -3.37 55.18 9.23
CA THR A 145 -4.59 55.96 9.00
C THR A 145 -5.03 56.70 10.26
N ARG A 146 -5.11 56.02 11.42
CA ARG A 146 -5.45 56.68 12.71
C ARG A 146 -4.46 57.78 13.11
N THR A 147 -3.19 57.62 12.77
CA THR A 147 -2.16 58.63 13.04
C THR A 147 -2.34 59.84 12.13
N ILE A 148 -2.66 59.60 10.85
CA ILE A 148 -2.96 60.65 9.87
C ILE A 148 -4.23 61.41 10.28
N GLU A 149 -5.32 60.72 10.63
CA GLU A 149 -6.56 61.33 11.13
C GLU A 149 -6.31 62.23 12.34
N ARG A 150 -5.48 61.79 13.29
CA ARG A 150 -5.13 62.59 14.48
C ARG A 150 -4.33 63.84 14.13
N LYS A 151 -3.39 63.73 13.19
CA LYS A 151 -2.61 64.88 12.70
C LYS A 151 -3.47 65.86 11.92
N LEU A 152 -4.40 65.36 11.09
CA LEU A 152 -5.35 66.19 10.34
C LEU A 152 -6.28 66.97 11.29
N ARG A 153 -6.83 66.32 12.32
CA ARG A 153 -7.61 67.00 13.37
C ARG A 153 -6.82 68.09 14.10
N GLY A 154 -5.52 67.86 14.34
CA GLY A 154 -4.63 68.85 14.93
C GLY A 154 -4.34 70.05 14.01
N VAL A 155 -4.38 69.87 12.70
CA VAL A 155 -4.23 70.96 11.72
C VAL A 155 -5.53 71.77 11.58
N GLU A 156 -6.69 71.11 11.63
CA GLU A 156 -7.99 71.81 11.73
C GLU A 156 -8.11 72.67 13.00
N SER A 157 -7.57 72.24 14.14
CA SER A 157 -7.55 73.07 15.36
C SER A 157 -6.53 74.22 15.29
N LEU A 158 -5.39 74.02 14.61
CA LEU A 158 -4.42 75.10 14.41
C LEU A 158 -4.93 76.18 13.44
N SER A 159 -5.84 75.83 12.51
CA SER A 159 -6.45 76.84 11.63
C SER A 159 -7.53 77.67 12.34
N SER A 160 -8.14 77.21 13.43
CA SER A 160 -9.05 78.07 14.23
C SER A 160 -8.29 79.13 15.03
N ASP A 161 -7.14 78.75 15.62
CA ASP A 161 -6.28 79.69 16.36
C ASP A 161 -5.59 80.69 15.43
N ALA A 162 -5.14 80.26 14.25
CA ALA A 162 -4.60 81.16 13.23
C ALA A 162 -5.68 82.10 12.63
N SER A 163 -6.95 81.69 12.62
CA SER A 163 -8.07 82.56 12.18
C SER A 163 -8.42 83.62 13.24
N GLN A 164 -8.30 83.31 14.53
CA GLN A 164 -8.44 84.30 15.61
C GLN A 164 -7.28 85.32 15.65
N ALA A 165 -6.08 84.92 15.23
CA ALA A 165 -4.93 85.84 15.14
C ALA A 165 -4.98 86.78 13.91
N MET A 166 -5.84 86.51 12.91
CA MET A 166 -6.00 87.34 11.70
C MET A 166 -7.19 88.29 11.75
N LEU A 167 -8.16 88.11 12.66
CA LEU A 167 -9.08 89.18 13.05
C LEU A 167 -8.42 89.97 14.18
N GLY A 168 -7.53 90.89 13.80
CA GLY A 168 -6.98 91.88 14.71
C GLY A 168 -8.09 92.69 15.36
N THR A 169 -8.16 92.63 16.68
CA THR A 169 -8.83 93.62 17.51
C THR A 169 -7.92 94.84 17.62
N ASP A 170 -8.16 95.83 16.77
CA ASP A 170 -7.76 97.22 16.99
C ASP A 170 -9.04 98.07 16.89
N ASP A 171 -9.63 98.42 18.04
CA ASP A 171 -9.73 99.84 18.42
C ASP A 171 -10.24 99.97 19.87
N ASP A 172 -9.48 100.76 20.61
CA ASP A 172 -9.71 101.24 21.97
C ASP A 172 -10.81 102.33 22.03
N ALA A 173 -11.32 102.51 23.25
CA ALA A 173 -11.86 103.75 23.84
C ALA A 173 -13.30 104.20 23.50
N ASP A 174 -14.18 104.09 24.50
CA ASP A 174 -14.69 105.22 25.32
C ASP A 174 -15.94 104.73 26.08
N GLU A 175 -15.85 104.54 27.40
CA GLU A 175 -16.16 105.52 28.45
C GLU A 175 -17.65 105.63 28.80
N ALA A 176 -17.84 105.76 30.12
CA ALA A 176 -19.01 106.24 30.86
C ALA A 176 -20.17 105.26 31.15
N GLU A 177 -20.23 104.90 32.43
CA GLU A 177 -21.36 105.13 33.36
C GLU A 177 -22.74 104.62 32.89
N ASP A 178 -23.48 103.83 33.67
CA ASP A 178 -24.08 104.29 34.92
C ASP A 178 -24.95 103.19 35.55
N GLU A 179 -25.10 103.29 36.87
CA GLU A 179 -26.25 102.87 37.68
C GLU A 179 -26.74 101.41 37.69
N SER A 180 -26.41 100.76 38.81
CA SER A 180 -27.32 99.88 39.59
C SER A 180 -28.62 100.62 39.99
N PRO A 181 -29.67 100.03 40.63
CA PRO A 181 -29.86 98.65 41.13
C PRO A 181 -31.31 98.11 40.98
N THR A 182 -31.59 97.00 41.70
CA THR A 182 -32.90 96.56 42.28
C THR A 182 -33.90 95.87 41.35
N ALA A 183 -34.54 94.76 41.73
CA ALA A 183 -34.79 94.14 43.04
C ALA A 183 -34.91 92.61 42.93
#